data_AF-A0A920G0W4-F1
#
_entry.id   AF-A0A920G0W4-F1
#
_cell.length_a   1.000
_cell.length_b   1.000
_cell.length_c   1.000
_cell.angle_alpha   90.00
_cell.angle_beta   90.00
_cell.angle_gamma   90.00
#
_symmetry.space_group_name_H-M   'P 1'
#
loop_
_entity.id
_entity.type
_entity.pdbx_description
1 polymer ?
#
loop_
_entity_poly.entity_id
_entity_poly.type
_entity_poly.pdbx_seq_one_letter_code
_entity_poly.pdbx_strand_id
1 'polypeptide(L)' 'MTSDREDAARRFINLVDEFYDRNVKLITTAAASPEALYEGTRLRFEFDRTVSRLQEMRSQEYLRAEHRP' A
#
# COMPACT_ATOMS: atom_id res chain seq x y z
N MET A 1 -7.01 -0.73 10.78
CA MET A 1 -6.79 -2.19 10.91
C MET A 1 -6.17 -2.43 12.27
N THR A 2 -6.84 -3.17 13.15
CA THR A 2 -6.39 -3.44 14.53
C THR A 2 -5.48 -4.67 14.60
N SER A 3 -4.91 -4.95 15.78
CA SER A 3 -3.98 -6.08 15.96
C SER A 3 -4.62 -7.47 15.76
N ASP A 4 -5.94 -7.58 15.73
CA ASP A 4 -6.62 -8.83 15.34
C ASP A 4 -6.67 -9.03 13.82
N ARG A 5 -6.22 -8.05 13.04
CA ARG A 5 -6.23 -8.05 11.56
C ARG A 5 -4.82 -8.05 10.96
N GLU A 6 -3.80 -8.48 11.69
CA GLU A 6 -2.40 -8.51 11.19
C GLU A 6 -2.27 -9.31 9.89
N ASP A 7 -2.97 -10.44 9.75
CA ASP A 7 -2.91 -11.24 8.52
C ASP A 7 -3.52 -10.50 7.32
N ALA A 8 -4.58 -9.72 7.55
CA ALA A 8 -5.18 -8.89 6.51
C ALA A 8 -4.26 -7.71 6.16
N ALA A 9 -3.63 -7.08 7.15
CA ALA A 9 -2.63 -6.04 6.95
C ALA A 9 -1.43 -6.55 6.16
N ARG A 10 -0.90 -7.73 6.50
CA ARG A 10 0.20 -8.37 5.75
C ARG A 10 -0.18 -8.68 4.31
N ARG A 11 -1.38 -9.21 4.06
CA ARG A 11 -1.86 -9.43 2.69
C ARG A 11 -2.00 -8.13 1.91
N PHE A 12 -2.48 -7.06 2.55
CA PHE A 12 -2.59 -5.75 1.93
C PHE A 12 -1.20 -5.17 1.58
N ILE A 13 -0.24 -5.24 2.50
CA ILE A 13 1.15 -4.84 2.26
C ILE A 13 1.71 -5.60 1.04
N ASN A 14 1.59 -6.93 1.03
CA ASN A 14 2.10 -7.75 -0.08
C ASN A 14 1.43 -7.42 -1.42
N LEU A 15 0.12 -7.13 -1.42
CA LEU A 15 -0.61 -6.74 -2.62
C LEU A 15 -0.10 -5.41 -3.19
N VAL A 16 0.08 -4.41 -2.31
CA VAL A 16 0.61 -3.10 -2.72
C VAL A 16 2.04 -3.23 -3.22
N ASP A 17 2.87 -4.02 -2.54
CA ASP A 17 4.27 -4.23 -2.93
C ASP A 17 4.35 -4.90 -4.31
N GLU A 18 3.56 -5.94 -4.58
CA GLU A 18 3.54 -6.59 -5.89
C GLU A 18 3.11 -5.65 -7.03
N PHE A 19 2.08 -4.83 -6.79
CA PHE A 19 1.63 -3.85 -7.78
C PHE A 19 2.66 -2.74 -7.95
N TYR A 20 3.27 -2.29 -6.87
CA TYR A 20 4.31 -1.28 -6.89
C TYR A 20 5.50 -1.74 -7.75
N ASP A 21 6.02 -2.95 -7.47
CA ASP A 21 7.18 -3.54 -8.11
C ASP A 21 6.94 -3.77 -9.62
N ARG A 22 5.72 -4.16 -9.98
CA ARG A 22 5.29 -4.33 -11.37
C ARG A 22 4.83 -3.05 -12.07
N ASN A 23 4.92 -1.89 -11.42
CA ASN A 23 4.38 -0.62 -11.93
C ASN A 23 2.89 -0.67 -12.32
N VAL A 24 2.09 -1.52 -11.65
CA VAL A 24 0.66 -1.68 -11.91
C VAL A 24 -0.14 -0.57 -11.23
N LYS A 25 -1.07 0.02 -11.97
CA LYS A 25 -1.90 1.12 -11.47
C LYS A 25 -2.96 0.57 -10.52
N LEU A 26 -2.98 1.07 -9.29
CA LEU A 26 -3.96 0.70 -8.28
C LEU A 26 -4.92 1.86 -8.05
N ILE A 27 -6.22 1.62 -8.29
CA ILE A 27 -7.30 2.54 -7.92
C ILE A 27 -8.10 1.86 -6.81
N THR A 28 -8.20 2.51 -5.65
CA THR A 28 -8.91 1.98 -4.49
C THR A 28 -9.48 3.10 -3.64
N THR A 29 -10.52 2.79 -2.88
CA THR A 29 -11.15 3.69 -1.91
C THR A 29 -11.10 3.07 -0.53
N ALA A 30 -10.95 3.91 0.49
CA ALA A 30 -10.86 3.47 1.87
C ALA A 30 -11.65 4.40 2.79
N ALA A 31 -12.07 3.88 3.94
CA ALA A 31 -12.79 4.65 4.96
C ALA A 31 -11.90 5.68 5.69
N ALA A 32 -10.58 5.61 5.52
CA ALA A 32 -9.61 6.53 6.12
C ALA A 32 -8.43 6.76 5.16
N SER A 33 -7.58 7.74 5.48
CA SER A 33 -6.33 7.97 4.73
C SER A 33 -5.36 6.78 4.92
N PRO A 34 -4.39 6.58 4.00
CA PRO A 34 -3.42 5.49 4.11
C PRO A 34 -2.74 5.42 5.47
N GLU A 35 -2.35 6.55 6.05
CA GLU A 35 -1.65 6.67 7.33
C GLU A 35 -2.51 6.17 8.51
N ALA A 36 -3.84 6.27 8.39
CA ALA A 36 -4.80 5.86 9.40
C ALA A 36 -5.41 4.47 9.14
N LEU A 37 -5.00 3.77 8.07
CA LEU A 37 -5.55 2.46 7.73
C LEU A 37 -5.05 1.34 8.64
N TYR A 38 -3.93 1.53 9.35
CA TYR A 38 -3.35 0.54 10.26
C TYR A 38 -3.04 1.14 11.62
N GLU A 39 -3.60 0.52 12.66
CA GLU A 39 -3.50 0.94 14.06
C GLU A 39 -2.70 -0.07 14.89
N GLY A 40 -2.29 -1.20 14.29
CA GLY A 40 -1.46 -2.20 14.96
C GLY A 40 -0.02 -1.71 15.20
N THR A 41 0.74 -2.49 15.96
CA THR A 41 2.14 -2.17 16.29
C THR A 41 3.14 -3.09 15.60
N ARG A 42 2.75 -4.33 15.26
CA ARG A 42 3.66 -5.36 14.74
C ARG A 42 4.18 -5.09 13.34
N LEU A 43 3.34 -4.55 12.46
CA LEU A 43 3.67 -4.30 11.05
C LEU A 43 3.81 -2.80 10.75
N ARG A 44 4.03 -1.97 11.79
CA ARG A 44 4.02 -0.51 11.65
C ARG A 44 5.05 -0.03 10.63
N PHE A 45 6.28 -0.55 10.72
CA PHE A 45 7.35 -0.16 9.81
C PHE A 45 7.07 -0.57 8.36
N GLU A 46 6.57 -1.77 8.14
CA GLU A 46 6.19 -2.27 6.83
C GLU A 46 5.02 -1.50 6.25
N PHE A 47 4.04 -1.16 7.10
CA PHE A 47 2.88 -0.38 6.70
C PHE A 47 3.26 1.06 6.35
N ASP A 48 4.18 1.69 7.07
CA ASP A 48 4.72 3.02 6.71
C ASP A 48 5.38 2.99 5.32
N ARG A 49 6.11 1.92 4.96
CA ARG A 49 6.62 1.75 3.59
C ARG A 49 5.50 1.59 2.57
N THR A 50 4.44 0.84 2.91
CA THR A 50 3.25 0.72 2.06
C THR A 50 2.57 2.07 1.85
N VAL A 51 2.49 2.92 2.88
CA VAL A 51 1.96 4.29 2.76
C VAL A 51 2.79 5.10 1.78
N SER A 52 4.12 5.10 1.92
CA SER A 52 5.02 5.81 0.99
C SER A 52 4.82 5.35 -0.46
N ARG A 53 4.71 4.03 -0.69
CA ARG A 53 4.43 3.48 -2.03
C ARG A 53 3.08 3.96 -2.57
N LEU A 54 2.02 3.90 -1.76
CA LEU A 54 0.70 4.39 -2.16
C LEU A 54 0.72 5.88 -2.50
N GLN A 55 1.55 6.68 -1.83
CA GLN A 55 1.73 8.09 -2.16
C GLN A 55 2.47 8.27 -3.50
N GLU A 56 3.55 7.52 -3.72
CA GLU A 56 4.32 7.55 -4.96
C GLU A 56 3.48 7.09 -6.18
N MET A 57 2.65 6.07 -6.00
CA MET A 57 1.74 5.54 -7.03
C MET A 57 0.70 6.57 -7.51
N ARG A 58 0.48 7.66 -6.77
CA ARG A 58 -0.40 8.77 -7.16
C ARG A 58 0.29 9.81 -8.03
N SER A 59 1.62 9.75 -8.14
CA SER A 59 2.39 10.71 -8.94
C SER A 59 2.09 10.56 -10.44
N GLN A 60 2.18 11.66 -11.17
CA GLN A 60 2.04 11.64 -12.63
C GLN A 60 3.14 10.79 -13.29
N GLU A 61 4.33 10.76 -12.70
CA GLU A 61 5.47 9.98 -13.18
C GLU A 61 5.16 8.49 -13.11
N TYR A 62 4.67 8.01 -11.96
CA TYR A 62 4.29 6.61 -11.80
C TYR A 62 3.14 6.22 -12.73
N LEU A 63 2.11 7.07 -12.85
CA LEU A 63 0.94 6.77 -13.70
C LEU A 63 1.28 6.72 -15.19
N ARG A 64 2.32 7.43 -15.64
CA ARG A 64 2.79 7.44 -17.03
C ARG A 64 3.76 6.32 -17.38
N ALA A 65 4.41 5.73 -16.37
CA ALA A 65 5.32 4.61 -16.58
C ALA A 65 4.56 3.37 -17.09
N GLU A 66 5.25 2.49 -17.81
CA GLU A 66 4.68 1.23 -18.32
C GLU A 66 4.72 0.12 -17.25
N HIS A 67 3.83 -0.87 -17.38
CA HIS A 67 3.87 -2.06 -16.51
C HIS A 67 5.16 -2.83 -16.72
N ARG A 68 5.70 -3.38 -15.64
CA ARG A 68 6.87 -4.25 -15.64
C ARG A 68 6.43 -5.71 -15.70
N PRO A 69 7.09 -6.55 -16.52
CA PRO A 69 6.77 -7.97 -16.68
C PRO A 69 7.08 -8.80 -15.44
#